data_AF-A0A2J8NB88-F1
#
_entry.id   AF-A0A2J8NB88-F1
#
_cell.length_a   1.000
_cell.length_b   1.000
_cell.length_c   1.000
_cell.angle_alpha   90.00
_cell.angle_beta   90.00
_cell.angle_gamma   90.00
#
_symmetry.space_group_name_H-M   'P 1'
#
loop_
_entity.id
_entity.type
_entity.pdbx_description
1 polymer ?
#
loop_
_entity_poly.entity_id
_entity_poly.type
_entity_poly.pdbx_seq_one_letter_code
_entity_poly.pdbx_strand_id
1 'polypeptide(L)' 'EAILDTVDPNRDGHVSLQEYMAFMISRETENVKSSEEIESAFRALSSEGKPYVTKEELYQVWASGGG' A
#
# COMPACT_ATOMS: atom_id res chain seq x y z
N GLU A 1 15.22 -1.27 0.51
CA GLU A 1 14.73 0.05 0.02
C GLU A 1 13.89 -0.03 -1.27
N ALA A 2 13.40 -1.20 -1.73
CA ALA A 2 12.82 -1.32 -3.09
C ALA A 2 11.27 -1.31 -3.18
N ILE A 3 10.53 -1.57 -2.09
CA ILE A 3 9.07 -1.67 -2.16
C ILE A 3 8.44 -0.28 -2.33
N LEU A 4 8.94 0.72 -1.59
CA LEU A 4 8.45 2.10 -1.65
C LEU A 4 8.58 2.71 -3.04
N ASP A 5 9.69 2.47 -3.74
CA ASP A 5 9.88 2.99 -5.11
C ASP A 5 8.89 2.38 -6.11
N THR A 6 8.36 1.20 -5.77
CA THR A 6 7.41 0.49 -6.62
C THR A 6 5.96 0.87 -6.29
N VAL A 7 5.64 1.18 -5.01
CA VAL A 7 4.29 1.64 -4.61
C VAL A 7 4.07 3.15 -4.72
N ASP A 8 5.14 3.95 -4.61
CA ASP A 8 5.15 5.41 -4.70
C ASP A 8 6.13 5.84 -5.81
N PRO A 9 5.76 5.66 -7.09
CA PRO A 9 6.59 6.08 -8.23
C PRO A 9 6.69 7.60 -8.33
N ASN A 10 5.70 8.32 -7.81
CA ASN A 10 5.69 9.78 -7.75
C ASN A 10 6.66 10.33 -6.69
N ARG A 11 7.13 9.47 -5.79
CA ARG A 11 7.99 9.79 -4.64
C ARG A 11 7.44 10.94 -3.79
N ASP A 12 6.13 11.12 -3.75
CA ASP A 12 5.52 12.23 -3.01
C ASP A 12 5.43 11.93 -1.51
N GLY A 13 5.68 10.67 -1.11
CA GLY A 13 5.63 10.25 0.29
C GLY A 13 4.29 9.65 0.71
N HIS A 14 3.32 9.61 -0.20
CA HIS A 14 1.99 9.08 0.02
C HIS A 14 1.68 8.01 -1.02
N VAL A 15 0.98 6.96 -0.61
CA VAL A 15 0.46 5.95 -1.52
C VAL A 15 -1.05 6.11 -1.51
N SER A 16 -1.62 6.50 -2.64
CA SER A 16 -3.07 6.52 -2.82
C SER A 16 -3.63 5.12 -3.05
N LEU A 17 -4.92 4.92 -2.79
CA LEU A 17 -5.60 3.64 -3.06
C LEU A 17 -5.42 3.23 -4.53
N GLN A 18 -5.40 4.20 -5.44
CA GLN A 18 -5.26 3.99 -6.87
C GLN A 18 -3.86 3.50 -7.26
N GLU A 19 -2.81 4.07 -6.65
CA GLU A 19 -1.43 3.59 -6.80
C GLU A 19 -1.24 2.21 -6.19
N TYR A 20 -1.84 1.97 -5.01
CA TYR A 20 -1.79 0.67 -4.35
C TYR A 20 -2.50 -0.41 -5.18
N MET A 21 -3.66 -0.12 -5.76
CA MET A 21 -4.35 -1.01 -6.71
C MET A 21 -3.50 -1.28 -7.95
N ALA A 22 -2.95 -0.25 -8.58
CA ALA A 22 -2.09 -0.39 -9.75
C ALA A 22 -0.85 -1.25 -9.44
N PHE A 23 -0.25 -1.04 -8.28
CA PHE A 23 0.87 -1.83 -7.79
C PHE A 23 0.50 -3.30 -7.55
N MET A 24 -0.63 -3.57 -6.89
CA MET A 24 -1.12 -4.92 -6.65
C MET A 24 -1.42 -5.67 -7.96
N ILE A 25 -2.05 -4.98 -8.92
CA ILE A 25 -2.32 -5.51 -10.26
C ILE A 25 -1.01 -5.77 -11.03
N SER A 26 0.00 -4.90 -10.86
CA SER A 26 1.28 -5.01 -11.55
C SER A 26 2.23 -6.05 -10.93
N ARG A 27 2.10 -6.37 -9.64
CA ARG A 27 3.02 -7.31 -8.94
C ARG A 27 2.57 -8.75 -8.98
N GLU A 28 1.27 -9.05 -9.05
CA GLU A 28 0.78 -10.43 -9.06
C GLU A 28 -0.09 -10.68 -10.29
N THR A 29 0.47 -11.38 -11.28
CA THR A 29 -0.28 -11.96 -12.39
C THR A 29 -1.12 -13.18 -11.98
N GLU A 30 -1.10 -13.58 -10.69
CA GLU A 30 -1.72 -14.84 -10.23
C GLU A 30 -2.72 -14.71 -9.07
N ASN A 31 -2.83 -13.56 -8.38
CA ASN A 31 -3.66 -13.49 -7.17
C ASN A 31 -4.38 -12.14 -7.04
N VAL A 32 -5.13 -11.74 -8.07
CA VAL A 32 -5.99 -10.54 -8.05
C VAL A 32 -6.84 -10.58 -6.78
N LYS A 33 -6.44 -9.74 -5.81
CA LYS A 33 -7.27 -9.40 -4.68
C LYS A 33 -8.40 -8.53 -5.21
N SER A 34 -9.64 -8.87 -4.88
CA SER A 34 -10.79 -8.00 -5.19
C SER A 34 -10.50 -6.58 -4.69
N SER A 35 -11.06 -5.56 -5.36
CA SER A 35 -10.94 -4.17 -4.92
C SER A 35 -11.28 -3.99 -3.43
N GLU A 36 -12.20 -4.78 -2.90
CA GLU A 36 -12.55 -4.83 -1.47
C GLU A 36 -11.41 -5.29 -0.56
N GLU A 37 -10.66 -6.33 -0.94
CA GLU A 37 -9.49 -6.81 -0.20
C GLU A 37 -8.37 -5.77 -0.22
N ILE A 38 -8.16 -5.14 -1.39
CA ILE A 38 -7.17 -4.08 -1.57
C ILE A 38 -7.54 -2.88 -0.71
N GLU A 39 -8.81 -2.46 -0.73
CA GLU A 39 -9.33 -1.38 0.10
C GLU A 39 -9.22 -1.71 1.59
N SER A 40 -9.58 -2.92 2.00
CA SER A 40 -9.49 -3.37 3.40
C SER A 40 -8.05 -3.35 3.91
N ALA A 41 -7.11 -3.90 3.14
CA ALA A 41 -5.69 -3.88 3.48
C ALA A 41 -5.15 -2.44 3.55
N PHE A 42 -5.49 -1.61 2.57
CA PHE A 42 -5.12 -0.20 2.54
C PHE A 42 -5.66 0.57 3.75
N ARG A 43 -6.92 0.31 4.11
CA ARG A 43 -7.58 0.94 5.25
C ARG A 43 -7.01 0.47 6.58
N ALA A 44 -6.52 -0.77 6.65
CA ALA A 44 -5.78 -1.28 7.81
C ALA A 44 -4.40 -0.63 7.96
N LEU A 45 -3.78 -0.20 6.85
CA LEU A 45 -2.52 0.52 6.85
C LEU A 45 -2.68 2.01 7.20
N SER A 46 -3.78 2.64 6.81
CA SER A 46 -4.06 4.04 7.15
C SER A 46 -4.65 4.14 8.57
N SER A 47 -3.83 4.52 9.55
CA SER A 47 -4.25 4.58 10.98
C SER A 47 -5.26 5.71 11.31
N GLU A 48 -5.73 6.49 10.33
CA GLU A 48 -6.67 7.59 10.56
C GLU A 48 -7.84 7.64 9.55
N GLY A 49 -8.07 6.57 8.77
CA GLY A 49 -9.08 6.59 7.70
C GLY A 49 -8.79 7.64 6.61
N LYS A 50 -7.50 7.96 6.43
CA LYS A 50 -7.01 8.84 5.37
C LYS A 50 -7.20 8.16 4.01
N PRO A 51 -7.45 8.93 2.94
CA PRO A 51 -7.52 8.37 1.58
C PRO A 51 -6.15 7.98 1.00
N TYR A 52 -5.08 8.16 1.79
CA TYR A 52 -3.69 7.84 1.45
C TYR A 52 -2.98 7.23 2.66
N VAL A 53 -1.95 6.42 2.39
CA VAL A 53 -1.05 5.86 3.42
C VAL A 53 0.31 6.54 3.28
N THR A 54 0.90 6.98 4.38
CA THR A 54 2.23 7.60 4.34
C THR A 54 3.32 6.52 4.36
N LYS A 55 4.52 6.89 3.92
CA LYS A 55 5.71 6.03 4.06
C LYS A 55 5.91 5.54 5.50
N GLU A 56 5.69 6.40 6.48
CA GLU A 56 5.82 6.07 7.91
C GLU A 56 4.82 5.01 8.35
N GLU A 57 3.58 5.07 7.89
CA GLU A 57 2.51 4.12 8.22
C GLU A 57 2.76 2.74 7.59
N LEU A 58 3.15 2.72 6.32
CA LEU A 58 3.61 1.50 5.64
C LEU A 58 4.81 0.89 6.37
N TYR A 59 5.77 1.71 6.79
CA TYR A 59 6.93 1.26 7.55
C TYR A 59 6.54 0.78 8.95
N GLN A 60 5.62 1.43 9.64
CA GLN A 60 5.11 1.06 10.97
C GLN A 60 4.45 -0.31 10.94
N VAL A 61 3.61 -0.59 9.96
CA VAL A 61 2.97 -1.91 9.81
C VAL A 61 4.01 -2.97 9.49
N TRP A 62 4.96 -2.70 8.59
CA TRP A 62 6.03 -3.65 8.30
C TRP A 62 7.01 -3.85 9.47
N ALA A 63 7.32 -2.80 10.22
CA ALA A 63 8.24 -2.83 11.35
C ALA A 63 7.59 -3.47 12.59
N SER A 64 6.27 -3.37 12.75
CA SER A 64 5.54 -4.00 13.86
C SER A 64 5.02 -5.41 13.54
N GLY A 65 4.87 -5.76 12.26
CA GLY A 65 4.26 -7.02 11.81
C GLY A 65 5.12 -7.91 10.90
N GLY A 66 6.39 -7.58 10.67
CA GLY A 66 7.33 -8.39 9.89
C GLY A 66 8.06 -9.44 10.74
N GLY A 67 7.34 -10.44 11.23
CA GLY A 67 7.85 -11.65 11.90
C GLY A 67 7.00 -12.86 11.58
#